data_AF-A0A9P9D253-F1
#
_entry.id   AF-A0A9P9D253-F1
#
_cell.length_a   1.000
_cell.length_b   1.000
_cell.length_c   1.000
_cell.angle_alpha   90.00
_cell.angle_beta   90.00
_cell.angle_gamma   90.00
#
_symmetry.space_group_name_H-M   'P 1'
#
loop_
_entity.id
_entity.type
_entity.pdbx_description
1 polymer ?
#
loop_
_entity_poly.entity_id
_entity_poly.type
_entity_poly.pdbx_seq_one_letter_code
_entity_poly.pdbx_strand_id
1 'polypeptide(L)'
;MRLLCILFVEYRASAGFDPELDQGTILRMCQASGHRENEFETKRKLATMIERGGYYKNMEANVNQGICFVLGTSLSESYWTKLITKSGPKFNRVLERFKEISLPQIASQYISLRQKVIGAMLESFRNQQDSLLLDYSISPQNMYYQNSYQAESLWHHNWA
;
A
#
# COMPACT_ATOMS: atom_id res chain seq x y z
N MET A 1 -3.46 7.00 -9.34
CA MET A 1 -2.34 7.13 -8.37
C MET A 1 -2.82 7.29 -6.92
N ARG A 2 -3.70 8.24 -6.58
CA ARG A 2 -4.15 8.48 -5.19
C ARG A 2 -4.71 7.26 -4.45
N LEU A 3 -5.63 6.52 -5.07
CA LEU A 3 -6.23 5.32 -4.48
C LEU A 3 -5.20 4.21 -4.22
N LEU A 4 -4.22 4.05 -5.12
CA LEU A 4 -3.09 3.13 -4.90
C LEU A 4 -2.21 3.55 -3.71
N CYS A 5 -2.00 4.86 -3.52
CA CYS A 5 -1.26 5.36 -2.36
C CYS A 5 -2.01 5.06 -1.05
N ILE A 6 -3.34 5.27 -1.03
CA ILE A 6 -4.20 4.91 0.11
C ILE A 6 -4.16 3.41 0.35
N LEU A 7 -4.29 2.61 -0.70
CA LEU A 7 -4.24 1.15 -0.66
C LEU A 7 -2.99 0.65 0.05
N PHE A 8 -1.80 1.12 -0.32
CA PHE A 8 -0.55 0.70 0.32
C PHE A 8 -0.50 1.04 1.81
N VAL A 9 -1.07 2.16 2.22
CA VAL A 9 -1.14 2.52 3.64
C VAL A 9 -2.13 1.64 4.41
N GLU A 10 -3.30 1.34 3.84
CA GLU A 10 -4.29 0.47 4.49
C GLU A 10 -3.83 -0.98 4.54
N TYR A 11 -3.21 -1.46 3.45
CA TYR A 11 -2.61 -2.77 3.38
C TYR A 11 -1.55 -2.94 4.49
N ARG A 12 -0.62 -1.98 4.61
CA ARG A 12 0.39 -1.92 5.68
C ARG A 12 -0.22 -1.90 7.08
N ALA A 13 -1.32 -1.17 7.27
CA ALA A 13 -2.01 -1.12 8.57
C ALA A 13 -2.70 -2.45 8.90
N SER A 14 -3.17 -3.20 7.89
CA SER A 14 -3.92 -4.44 8.07
C SER A 14 -3.06 -5.69 8.23
N ALA A 15 -1.84 -5.70 7.69
CA ALA A 15 -1.01 -6.90 7.56
C ALA A 15 -0.10 -7.20 8.77
N GLY A 16 -0.05 -6.35 9.80
CA GLY A 16 0.89 -6.54 10.92
C GLY A 16 2.35 -6.49 10.43
N PHE A 17 2.75 -5.33 9.91
CA PHE A 17 3.94 -5.09 9.08
C PHE A 17 5.25 -5.77 9.53
N ASP A 18 5.80 -6.65 8.67
CA ASP A 18 7.22 -6.97 8.58
C ASP A 18 7.85 -6.17 7.41
N PRO A 19 8.74 -5.21 7.68
CA PRO A 19 9.32 -4.33 6.66
C PRO A 19 10.06 -5.04 5.51
N GLU A 20 10.65 -6.22 5.77
CA GLU A 20 11.48 -6.92 4.79
C GLU A 20 10.64 -7.83 3.89
N LEU A 21 9.66 -8.54 4.47
CA LEU A 21 8.77 -9.43 3.74
C LEU A 21 7.83 -8.67 2.77
N ASP A 22 7.44 -7.46 3.16
CA ASP A 22 6.39 -6.70 2.48
C ASP A 22 6.93 -5.87 1.30
N GLN A 23 8.18 -5.36 1.39
CA GLN A 23 8.84 -4.74 0.25
C GLN A 23 9.08 -5.75 -0.88
N GLY A 24 9.55 -6.96 -0.56
CA GLY A 24 9.78 -8.00 -1.56
C GLY A 24 8.50 -8.49 -2.24
N THR A 25 7.37 -8.50 -1.53
CA THR A 25 6.05 -8.87 -2.09
C THR A 25 5.54 -7.80 -3.05
N ILE A 26 5.58 -6.53 -2.63
CA ILE A 26 5.14 -5.42 -3.49
C ILE A 26 6.05 -5.27 -4.72
N LEU A 27 7.36 -5.49 -4.57
CA LEU A 27 8.30 -5.47 -5.69
C LEU A 27 8.01 -6.58 -6.71
N ARG A 28 7.69 -7.79 -6.23
CA ARG A 28 7.29 -8.92 -7.06
C ARG A 28 5.98 -8.66 -7.80
N MET A 29 5.01 -8.01 -7.16
CA MET A 29 3.77 -7.58 -7.83
C MET A 29 4.03 -6.55 -8.95
N CYS A 30 4.93 -5.58 -8.71
CA CYS A 30 5.37 -4.62 -9.73
C CYS A 30 6.12 -5.29 -10.90
N GLN A 31 6.94 -6.31 -10.61
CA GLN A 31 7.65 -7.08 -11.63
C GLN A 31 6.71 -7.99 -12.44
N ALA A 32 5.73 -8.62 -11.79
CA ALA A 32 4.72 -9.47 -12.43
C ALA A 32 3.83 -8.68 -13.42
N SER A 33 3.71 -7.37 -13.24
CA SER A 33 3.00 -6.47 -14.16
C SER A 33 3.86 -6.04 -15.38
N GLY A 34 5.05 -6.62 -15.58
CA GLY A 34 5.86 -6.45 -16.78
C GLY A 34 6.77 -5.21 -16.78
N HIS A 35 6.84 -4.48 -15.66
CA HIS A 35 7.72 -3.31 -15.54
C HIS A 35 9.17 -3.74 -15.28
N ARG A 36 10.07 -3.46 -16.23
CA ARG A 36 11.52 -3.66 -16.14
C ARG A 36 12.24 -2.56 -15.36
N GLU A 37 11.65 -2.08 -14.26
CA GLU A 37 12.31 -1.08 -13.42
C GLU A 37 13.33 -1.76 -12.49
N ASN A 38 14.46 -1.10 -12.27
CA ASN A 38 15.45 -1.56 -11.31
C ASN A 38 14.81 -1.58 -9.90
N GLU A 39 15.06 -2.64 -9.13
CA GLU A 39 14.58 -2.81 -7.75
C GLU A 39 14.73 -1.53 -6.91
N PHE A 40 15.84 -0.81 -7.05
CA PHE A 40 16.08 0.44 -6.33
C PHE A 40 15.03 1.52 -6.66
N GLU A 41 14.68 1.69 -7.94
CA GLU A 41 13.69 2.66 -8.37
C GLU A 41 12.29 2.28 -7.89
N THR A 42 11.95 1.00 -7.95
CA THR A 42 10.68 0.46 -7.45
C THR A 42 10.53 0.70 -5.94
N LYS A 43 11.58 0.42 -5.14
CA LYS A 43 11.58 0.72 -3.70
C LYS A 43 11.38 2.21 -3.42
N ARG A 44 12.08 3.08 -4.16
CA ARG A 44 11.94 4.53 -4.00
C ARG A 44 10.53 5.03 -4.35
N LYS A 45 9.94 4.50 -5.43
CA LYS A 45 8.57 4.81 -5.84
C LYS A 45 7.57 4.34 -4.79
N LEU A 46 7.73 3.13 -4.28
CA LEU A 46 6.88 2.59 -3.23
C LEU A 46 6.93 3.44 -1.96
N ALA A 47 8.12 3.79 -1.48
CA ALA A 47 8.28 4.67 -0.32
C ALA A 47 7.57 6.02 -0.53
N THR A 48 7.70 6.60 -1.73
CA THR A 48 7.01 7.84 -2.11
C THR A 48 5.48 7.66 -2.12
N MET A 49 4.97 6.52 -2.58
CA MET A 49 3.54 6.24 -2.60
C MET A 49 2.97 6.04 -1.20
N ILE A 50 3.69 5.37 -0.31
CA ILE A 50 3.30 5.20 1.10
C ILE A 50 3.27 6.57 1.80
N GLU A 51 4.29 7.40 1.60
CA GLU A 51 4.34 8.75 2.15
C GLU A 51 3.14 9.59 1.68
N ARG A 52 2.89 9.60 0.36
CA ARG A 52 1.72 10.29 -0.22
C ARG A 52 0.41 9.73 0.30
N GLY A 53 0.32 8.41 0.47
CA GLY A 53 -0.82 7.73 1.05
C GLY A 53 -1.14 8.26 2.45
N GLY A 54 -0.11 8.52 3.26
CA GLY A 54 -0.24 9.15 4.57
C GLY A 54 -0.89 10.53 4.51
N TYR A 55 -0.53 11.37 3.53
CA TYR A 55 -1.17 12.67 3.33
C TYR A 55 -2.65 12.53 2.96
N TYR A 56 -2.98 11.59 2.06
CA TYR A 56 -4.37 11.32 1.67
C TYR A 56 -5.20 10.77 2.84
N LYS A 57 -4.67 9.83 3.62
CA LYS A 57 -5.32 9.29 4.82
C LYS A 57 -5.58 10.37 5.87
N ASN A 58 -4.62 11.27 6.05
CA ASN A 58 -4.81 12.40 6.96
C ASN A 58 -5.95 13.33 6.50
N MET A 59 -6.08 13.58 5.20
CA MET A 59 -7.25 14.29 4.69
C MET A 59 -8.55 13.52 4.87
N GLU A 60 -8.56 12.21 4.63
CA GLU A 60 -9.75 11.38 4.87
C GLU A 60 -10.23 11.50 6.32
N ALA A 61 -9.29 11.56 7.28
CA ALA A 61 -9.59 11.70 8.70
C ALA A 61 -10.12 13.09 9.09
N ASN A 62 -9.71 14.16 8.39
CA ASN A 62 -10.07 15.53 8.74
C ASN A 62 -11.22 16.11 7.88
N VAL A 63 -11.51 15.51 6.72
CA VAL A 63 -12.50 16.00 5.76
C VAL A 63 -13.61 14.98 5.59
N ASN A 64 -13.32 13.90 4.85
CA ASN A 64 -14.20 12.74 4.67
C ASN A 64 -13.46 11.65 3.88
N GLN A 65 -13.83 10.37 4.03
CA GLN A 65 -13.20 9.26 3.30
C GLN A 65 -13.32 9.37 1.77
N GLY A 66 -14.39 9.97 1.26
CA GLY A 66 -14.55 10.16 -0.19
C GLY A 66 -13.74 11.32 -0.79
N ILE A 67 -12.95 12.05 0.00
CA ILE A 67 -12.22 13.24 -0.47
C ILE A 67 -11.27 12.94 -1.62
N CYS A 68 -10.71 11.74 -1.68
CA CYS A 68 -9.80 11.31 -2.74
C CYS A 68 -10.44 11.30 -4.15
N PHE A 69 -11.77 11.18 -4.22
CA PHE A 69 -12.54 11.25 -5.48
C PHE A 69 -12.93 12.67 -5.87
N VAL A 70 -13.03 13.58 -4.89
CA VAL A 70 -13.48 14.96 -5.13
C VAL A 70 -12.33 15.89 -5.43
N LEU A 71 -11.12 15.59 -4.93
CA LEU A 71 -9.93 16.33 -5.32
C LEU A 71 -9.78 16.26 -6.85
N GLY A 72 -9.91 17.39 -7.54
CA GLY A 72 -9.95 17.42 -9.00
C GLY A 72 -8.67 16.91 -9.66
N THR A 73 -8.77 16.56 -10.93
CA THR A 73 -7.62 16.28 -11.82
C THR A 73 -6.96 17.55 -12.35
N SER A 74 -7.63 18.70 -12.21
CA SER A 74 -7.20 20.01 -12.74
C SER A 74 -5.94 20.56 -12.09
N LEU A 75 -5.61 20.09 -10.88
CA LEU A 75 -4.37 20.42 -10.18
C LEU A 75 -3.46 19.19 -10.16
N SER A 76 -2.19 19.40 -10.51
CA SER A 76 -1.19 18.34 -10.51
C SER A 76 -1.06 17.72 -9.10
N GLU A 77 -0.77 16.43 -9.03
CA GLU A 77 -0.53 15.76 -7.74
C GLU A 77 0.61 16.44 -6.95
N SER A 78 1.62 16.96 -7.65
CA SER A 78 2.74 17.70 -7.03
C SER A 78 2.29 18.99 -6.33
N TYR A 79 1.21 19.60 -6.80
CA TYR A 79 0.61 20.77 -6.17
C TYR A 79 -0.12 20.38 -4.89
N TRP A 80 -0.90 19.30 -4.95
CA TRP A 80 -1.59 18.73 -3.79
C TRP A 80 -0.61 18.30 -2.69
N THR A 81 0.48 17.62 -3.01
CA THR A 81 1.48 17.22 -2.01
C THR A 81 2.20 18.41 -1.36
N LYS A 82 2.28 19.57 -2.03
CA LYS A 82 2.84 20.80 -1.44
C LYS A 82 1.83 21.56 -0.58
N LEU A 83 0.53 21.43 -0.87
CA LEU A 83 -0.55 22.08 -0.12
C LEU A 83 -0.98 21.27 1.10
N ILE A 84 -1.04 19.96 0.93
CA ILE A 84 -1.48 19.00 1.93
C ILE A 84 -0.22 18.48 2.62
N THR A 85 0.30 19.28 3.54
CA THR A 85 1.31 18.81 4.49
C THR A 85 0.66 17.85 5.49
N LYS A 86 1.47 17.00 6.16
CA LYS A 86 0.95 16.07 7.18
C LYS A 86 0.21 16.78 8.32
N SER A 87 0.64 18.00 8.65
CA SER A 87 0.09 18.81 9.73
C SER A 87 0.53 20.28 9.58
N GLY A 88 0.04 21.14 10.47
CA GLY A 88 0.51 22.51 10.65
C GLY A 88 -0.44 23.60 10.12
N PRO A 89 -0.07 24.89 10.29
CA PRO A 89 -0.96 26.02 9.99
C PRO A 89 -1.43 26.05 8.54
N LYS A 90 -0.58 25.64 7.60
CA LYS A 90 -0.92 25.58 6.17
C LYS A 90 -2.00 24.53 5.89
N PHE A 91 -1.86 23.34 6.47
CA PHE A 91 -2.86 22.27 6.36
C PHE A 91 -4.20 22.71 6.95
N ASN A 92 -4.19 23.32 8.14
CA ASN A 92 -5.41 23.83 8.77
C ASN A 92 -6.13 24.87 7.90
N ARG A 93 -5.39 25.78 7.26
CA ARG A 93 -5.98 26.74 6.30
C ARG A 93 -6.64 26.05 5.11
N VAL A 94 -6.06 24.97 4.59
CA VAL A 94 -6.67 24.18 3.51
C VAL A 94 -7.96 23.52 3.99
N LEU A 95 -7.97 22.95 5.20
CA LEU A 95 -9.17 22.34 5.78
C LEU A 95 -10.30 23.36 5.95
N GLU A 96 -10.00 24.57 6.43
CA GLU A 96 -11.01 25.63 6.53
C GLU A 96 -11.57 26.01 5.17
N ARG A 97 -10.72 26.17 4.14
CA ARG A 97 -11.18 26.41 2.77
C ARG A 97 -12.06 25.28 2.24
N PHE A 98 -11.75 24.03 2.57
CA PHE A 98 -12.59 22.89 2.18
C PHE A 98 -13.97 22.93 2.84
N LYS A 99 -14.06 23.36 4.10
CA LYS A 99 -15.34 23.55 4.80
C LYS A 99 -16.16 24.66 4.16
N GLU A 100 -15.54 25.80 3.84
CA GLU A 100 -16.21 26.94 3.21
C GLU A 100 -16.88 26.57 1.89
N ILE A 101 -16.25 25.73 1.07
CA ILE A 101 -16.80 25.28 -0.22
C ILE A 101 -17.68 24.03 -0.11
N SER A 102 -18.05 23.61 1.10
CA SER A 102 -18.85 22.39 1.36
C SER A 102 -18.24 21.11 0.77
N LEU A 103 -16.92 21.04 0.68
CA LEU A 103 -16.20 19.88 0.14
C LEU A 103 -16.47 18.59 0.93
N PRO A 104 -16.56 18.61 2.28
CA PRO A 104 -16.90 17.42 3.06
C PRO A 104 -18.25 16.79 2.66
N GLN A 105 -19.25 17.62 2.32
CA GLN A 105 -20.59 17.19 1.91
C GLN A 105 -20.59 16.59 0.51
N ILE A 106 -19.75 17.10 -0.40
CA ILE A 106 -19.58 16.49 -1.72
C ILE A 106 -18.83 15.15 -1.56
N ALA A 107 -17.78 15.13 -0.74
CA ALA A 107 -16.98 13.94 -0.48
C ALA A 107 -17.77 12.81 0.18
N SER A 108 -18.79 13.13 0.99
CA SER A 108 -19.61 12.10 1.65
C SER A 108 -20.34 11.19 0.65
N GLN A 109 -20.69 11.72 -0.52
CA GLN A 109 -21.36 10.98 -1.60
C GLN A 109 -20.51 9.85 -2.17
N TYR A 110 -19.18 9.93 -2.00
CA TYR A 110 -18.21 8.97 -2.53
C TYR A 110 -17.68 7.98 -1.49
N ILE A 111 -18.12 8.06 -0.22
CA ILE A 111 -17.62 7.17 0.85
C ILE A 111 -17.84 5.70 0.47
N SER A 112 -19.06 5.33 0.08
CA SER A 112 -19.38 3.94 -0.25
C SER A 112 -18.60 3.44 -1.47
N LEU A 113 -18.40 4.29 -2.48
CA LEU A 113 -17.58 3.96 -3.64
C LEU A 113 -16.12 3.74 -3.24
N ARG A 114 -15.57 4.65 -2.43
CA ARG A 114 -14.21 4.52 -1.89
C ARG A 114 -14.03 3.20 -1.15
N GLN A 115 -14.95 2.86 -0.25
CA GLN A 115 -14.87 1.63 0.53
C GLN A 115 -14.90 0.39 -0.37
N LYS A 116 -15.80 0.36 -1.37
CA LYS A 116 -15.86 -0.73 -2.34
C LYS A 116 -14.58 -0.86 -3.15
N VAL A 117 -14.04 0.24 -3.69
CA VAL A 117 -12.84 0.21 -4.53
C VAL A 117 -11.61 -0.20 -3.73
N ILE A 118 -11.38 0.40 -2.56
CA ILE A 118 -10.22 0.06 -1.73
C ILE A 118 -10.36 -1.37 -1.18
N GLY A 119 -11.55 -1.78 -0.76
CA GLY A 119 -11.81 -3.15 -0.30
C GLY A 119 -11.51 -4.19 -1.38
N ALA A 120 -12.03 -3.99 -2.59
CA ALA A 120 -11.77 -4.90 -3.73
C ALA A 120 -10.27 -4.92 -4.11
N MET A 121 -9.59 -3.78 -4.06
CA MET A 121 -8.14 -3.72 -4.30
C MET A 121 -7.36 -4.46 -3.21
N LEU A 122 -7.70 -4.30 -1.94
CA LEU A 122 -7.06 -5.02 -0.84
C LEU A 122 -7.23 -6.53 -0.97
N GLU A 123 -8.44 -6.98 -1.30
CA GLU A 123 -8.74 -8.40 -1.52
C GLU A 123 -7.93 -8.95 -2.70
N SER A 124 -7.91 -8.23 -3.83
CA SER A 124 -7.09 -8.62 -4.98
C SER A 124 -5.60 -8.69 -4.66
N PHE A 125 -5.08 -7.76 -3.84
CA PHE A 125 -3.68 -7.77 -3.42
C PHE A 125 -3.36 -8.97 -2.54
N ARG A 126 -4.23 -9.31 -1.57
CA ARG A 126 -4.06 -10.49 -0.72
C ARG A 126 -4.08 -11.79 -1.52
N ASN A 127 -5.03 -11.94 -2.43
CA ASN A 127 -5.12 -13.14 -3.28
C ASN A 127 -3.88 -13.31 -4.17
N GLN A 128 -3.31 -12.21 -4.68
CA GLN A 128 -2.06 -12.26 -5.44
C GLN A 128 -0.86 -12.63 -4.57
N GLN A 129 -0.79 -12.12 -3.33
CA GLN A 129 0.25 -12.50 -2.38
C GLN A 129 0.19 -14.00 -2.05
N ASP A 130 -1.01 -14.53 -1.78
CA ASP A 130 -1.19 -15.96 -1.48
C ASP A 130 -0.76 -16.84 -2.66
N SER A 131 -1.09 -16.44 -3.90
CA SER A 131 -0.63 -17.13 -5.11
C SER A 131 0.91 -17.11 -5.23
N LEU A 132 1.55 -15.98 -4.95
CA LEU A 132 3.02 -15.85 -5.01
C LEU A 132 3.72 -16.65 -3.90
N LEU A 133 3.10 -16.78 -2.72
CA LEU A 133 3.61 -17.61 -1.62
C LEU A 133 3.47 -19.11 -1.92
N LEU A 134 2.38 -19.53 -2.57
CA LEU A 134 2.19 -20.89 -3.04
C LEU A 134 3.19 -21.28 -4.13
N ASP A 135 3.48 -20.40 -5.09
CA ASP A 135 4.51 -20.68 -6.10
C ASP A 135 5.92 -20.78 -5.49
N TYR A 136 6.19 -20.06 -4.40
CA TYR A 136 7.48 -20.12 -3.70
C TYR A 136 7.69 -21.42 -2.91
N SER A 137 6.64 -21.97 -2.29
CA SER A 137 6.71 -23.24 -1.57
C SER A 137 6.83 -24.45 -2.48
N ILE A 138 6.49 -24.30 -3.77
CA ILE A 138 6.57 -25.36 -4.79
C ILE A 138 7.87 -25.26 -5.61
N SER A 139 8.68 -24.20 -5.44
CA SER A 139 9.98 -24.07 -6.11
C SER A 139 10.92 -25.22 -5.71
N PRO A 140 11.46 -26.00 -6.69
CA PRO A 140 12.37 -27.12 -6.42
C PRO A 140 13.59 -26.74 -5.58
N GLN A 141 14.03 -25.48 -5.67
CA GLN A 141 15.17 -24.98 -4.90
C GLN A 141 14.87 -24.84 -3.41
N ASN A 142 13.63 -24.48 -3.02
CA ASN A 142 13.24 -24.37 -1.61
C ASN A 142 12.92 -25.73 -0.98
N MET A 143 12.44 -26.68 -1.79
CA MET A 143 12.21 -28.06 -1.35
C MET A 143 13.53 -28.77 -0.98
N TYR A 144 14.65 -28.40 -1.62
CA TYR A 144 15.98 -28.88 -1.24
C TYR A 144 16.44 -28.33 0.13
N TYR A 145 16.15 -27.06 0.45
CA TYR A 145 16.53 -26.47 1.74
C TYR A 145 15.72 -27.03 2.90
N GLN A 146 14.41 -27.26 2.76
CA GLN A 146 13.63 -27.89 3.82
C GLN A 146 14.03 -29.36 4.08
N ASN A 147 14.39 -30.10 3.02
CA ASN A 147 14.88 -31.47 3.16
C ASN A 147 16.30 -31.54 3.77
N SER A 148 17.19 -30.57 3.51
CA SER A 148 18.52 -30.56 4.12
C SER A 148 18.48 -30.32 5.63
N TYR A 149 17.58 -29.45 6.12
CA TYR A 149 17.39 -29.24 7.56
C TYR A 149 16.75 -30.45 8.27
N GLN A 150 15.81 -31.14 7.63
CA GLN A 150 15.26 -32.39 8.17
C GLN A 150 16.28 -33.53 8.18
N ALA A 151 17.16 -33.60 7.17
CA ALA A 151 18.25 -34.57 7.14
C ALA A 151 19.25 -34.33 8.29
N GLU A 152 19.72 -33.09 8.50
CA GLU A 152 20.64 -32.76 9.60
C GLU A 152 20.03 -33.02 10.99
N SER A 153 18.72 -32.78 11.17
CA SER A 153 18.01 -33.09 12.41
C SER A 153 17.94 -34.60 12.72
N LEU A 154 17.89 -35.46 11.70
CA LEU A 154 17.88 -36.92 11.85
C LEU A 154 19.27 -37.49 12.11
N TRP A 155 20.33 -36.85 11.60
CA TRP A 155 21.72 -37.23 11.89
C TRP A 155 22.09 -37.02 13.37
N HIS A 156 21.56 -35.98 14.02
CA HIS A 156 21.86 -35.68 15.42
C HIS A 156 21.04 -36.50 16.44
N HIS A 157 19.96 -37.18 16.03
CA HIS A 157 19.14 -38.02 16.93
C HIS A 157 19.57 -39.50 17.00
N ASN A 158 20.48 -39.95 16.11
CA ASN A 158 20.94 -41.35 16.08
C ASN A 158 22.30 -41.58 16.76
N TRP A 159 22.82 -40.58 17.49
CA TRP A 159 24.10 -40.66 18.22
C TRP A 159 23.97 -40.16 19.67
N ALA A 160 22.89 -40.54 20.36
CA ALA A 160 22.72 -40.39 21.81
C ALA A 160 22.36 -41.74 22.43
#